data_AF-A0A095VMG4-F1
#
_entry.id   AF-A0A095VMG4-F1
#
_cell.length_a   1.000
_cell.length_b   1.000
_cell.length_c   1.000
_cell.angle_alpha   90.00
_cell.angle_beta   90.00
_cell.angle_gamma   90.00
#
_symmetry.space_group_name_H-M   'P 1'
#
loop_
_entity.id
_entity.type
_entity.pdbx_description
1 polymer ?
#
loop_
_entity_poly.entity_id
_entity_poly.type
_entity_poly.pdbx_seq_one_letter_code
_entity_poly.pdbx_strand_id
1 'polypeptide(L)'
;MDDRSLMLEGGSGIAIRLVQREGRVVGGPLDGSLMTEWGLHEIAPGYGEGQGFLAFAHSSGGKAYFRFNWTGRGVVRADGELQPVMFGAWSVHSGSGCLAAIAGAGTVAIGIPSEQERDWQFTGALSL
;
A
#
# COMPACT_ATOMS: atom_id res chain seq x y z
N MET A 1 4.86 17.47 0.39
CA MET A 1 3.67 17.44 1.28
C MET A 1 4.19 17.23 2.67
N ASP A 2 3.82 18.07 3.63
CA ASP A 2 4.15 17.81 5.03
C ASP A 2 3.43 16.53 5.47
N ASP A 3 4.19 15.52 5.87
CA ASP A 3 3.67 14.27 6.42
C ASP A 3 2.87 14.62 7.69
N ARG A 4 1.52 14.57 7.59
CA ARG A 4 0.63 14.80 8.72
C ARG A 4 0.76 13.61 9.66
N SER A 5 1.63 13.77 10.64
CA SER A 5 1.99 12.75 11.63
C SER A 5 1.60 13.19 13.04
N LEU A 6 1.04 12.28 13.82
CA LEU A 6 0.80 12.40 15.26
C LEU A 6 1.69 11.39 15.99
N MET A 7 2.60 11.87 16.85
CA MET A 7 3.34 11.03 17.77
C MET A 7 2.53 10.84 19.05
N LEU A 8 2.35 9.61 19.51
CA LEU A 8 1.64 9.33 20.76
C LEU A 8 2.60 9.47 21.95
N GLU A 9 2.23 10.31 22.92
CA GLU A 9 3.06 10.65 24.10
C GLU A 9 3.00 9.60 25.24
N GLY A 10 2.73 8.33 24.92
CA GLY A 10 2.61 7.23 25.89
C GLY A 10 3.89 6.41 26.11
N GLY A 11 5.02 6.82 25.55
CA GLY A 11 6.29 6.08 25.62
C GLY A 11 6.37 4.85 24.70
N SER A 12 5.33 4.55 23.92
CA SER A 12 5.28 3.41 22.99
C SER A 12 6.07 3.61 21.70
N GLY A 13 6.46 4.85 21.38
CA GLY A 13 7.10 5.19 20.11
C GLY A 13 6.18 5.09 18.89
N ILE A 14 4.87 4.99 19.10
CA ILE A 14 3.87 4.90 18.03
C ILE A 14 3.66 6.26 17.37
N ALA A 15 3.63 6.24 16.04
CA ALA A 15 3.27 7.35 15.17
C ALA A 15 2.04 6.99 14.33
N ILE A 16 1.06 7.89 14.26
CA ILE A 16 -0.04 7.83 13.28
C ILE A 16 0.31 8.76 12.12
N ARG A 17 0.32 8.26 10.88
CA ARG A 17 0.70 9.01 9.69
C ARG A 17 -0.38 8.95 8.61
N LEU A 18 -0.76 10.11 8.11
CA LEU A 18 -1.48 10.21 6.84
C LEU A 18 -0.46 10.19 5.71
N VAL A 19 -0.63 9.29 4.76
CA VAL A 19 0.33 9.01 3.70
C VAL A 19 -0.31 9.27 2.35
N GLN A 20 0.40 10.00 1.51
CA GLN A 20 0.12 10.10 0.09
C GLN A 20 1.40 9.83 -0.69
N ARG A 21 1.44 8.72 -1.43
CA ARG A 21 2.61 8.27 -2.19
C ARG A 21 2.22 7.90 -3.59
N GLU A 22 3.13 8.10 -4.54
CA GLU A 22 2.90 7.79 -5.95
C GLU A 22 3.90 6.76 -6.44
N GLY A 23 3.44 5.89 -7.34
CA GLY A 23 4.25 4.88 -8.00
C GLY A 23 3.66 4.52 -9.36
N ARG A 24 4.43 3.79 -10.18
CA ARG A 24 3.95 3.23 -11.44
C ARG A 24 3.69 1.75 -11.28
N VAL A 25 2.56 1.29 -11.82
CA VAL A 25 2.27 -0.15 -11.90
C VAL A 25 3.14 -0.76 -12.99
N VAL A 26 3.75 -1.90 -12.69
CA VAL A 26 4.53 -2.70 -13.64
C VAL A 26 3.90 -4.09 -13.74
N GLY A 27 3.53 -4.48 -14.94
CA GLY A 27 2.90 -5.75 -15.26
C GLY A 27 1.42 -5.84 -14.88
N GLY A 28 0.81 -6.96 -15.31
CA GLY A 28 -0.59 -7.26 -15.05
C GLY A 28 -1.59 -6.35 -15.78
N PRO A 29 -2.89 -6.41 -15.43
CA PRO A 29 -3.95 -5.76 -16.19
C PRO A 29 -4.01 -4.22 -16.06
N LEU A 30 -3.29 -3.64 -15.09
CA LEU A 30 -3.20 -2.19 -14.87
C LEU A 30 -1.83 -1.61 -15.21
N ASP A 31 -1.00 -2.36 -15.96
CA ASP A 31 0.37 -1.97 -16.33
C ASP A 31 0.46 -0.52 -16.85
N GLY A 32 1.49 0.19 -16.44
CA GLY A 32 1.74 1.58 -16.82
C GLY A 32 0.84 2.63 -16.16
N SER A 33 -0.18 2.24 -15.39
CA SER A 33 -1.02 3.17 -14.63
C SER A 33 -0.21 3.91 -13.57
N LEU A 34 -0.57 5.18 -13.32
CA LEU A 34 -0.13 5.88 -12.11
C LEU A 34 -0.96 5.35 -10.93
N MET A 35 -0.30 4.89 -9.88
CA MET A 35 -0.92 4.52 -8.62
C MET A 35 -0.62 5.58 -7.56
N THR A 36 -1.65 6.08 -6.88
CA THR A 36 -1.51 6.94 -5.71
C THR A 36 -2.09 6.24 -4.48
N GLU A 37 -1.27 6.03 -3.47
CA GLU A 37 -1.70 5.63 -2.13
C GLU A 37 -2.34 6.81 -1.40
N TRP A 38 -3.46 6.56 -0.73
CA TRP A 38 -4.09 7.42 0.26
C TRP A 38 -4.29 6.60 1.53
N GLY A 39 -3.32 6.66 2.44
CA GLY A 39 -3.22 5.76 3.59
C GLY A 39 -3.29 6.46 4.94
N LEU A 40 -3.71 5.69 5.95
CA LEU A 40 -3.53 5.98 7.37
C LEU A 40 -2.71 4.84 7.97
N HIS A 41 -1.50 5.15 8.44
CA HIS A 41 -0.56 4.17 8.99
C HIS A 41 -0.35 4.41 10.48
N GLU A 42 -0.36 3.36 11.27
CA GLU A 42 0.12 3.33 12.66
C GLU A 42 1.44 2.56 12.68
N ILE A 43 2.52 3.20 13.10
CA ILE A 43 3.87 2.61 12.99
C ILE A 43 4.69 2.83 14.27
N ALA A 44 5.55 1.87 14.58
CA ALA A 44 6.54 1.92 15.65
C ALA A 44 7.76 1.06 15.26
N PRO A 45 8.88 1.10 16.00
CA PRO A 45 10.00 0.19 15.74
C PRO A 45 9.54 -1.28 15.76
N GLY A 46 9.71 -1.99 14.65
CA GLY A 46 9.30 -3.40 14.51
C GLY A 46 7.79 -3.64 14.39
N TYR A 47 6.96 -2.60 14.24
CA TYR A 47 5.52 -2.71 14.11
C TYR A 47 4.98 -1.72 13.09
N GLY A 48 3.99 -2.15 12.31
CA GLY A 48 3.19 -1.25 11.51
C GLY A 48 1.85 -1.85 11.17
N GLU A 49 0.85 -1.01 11.01
CA GLU A 49 -0.44 -1.36 10.43
C GLU A 49 -0.88 -0.20 9.54
N GLY A 50 -1.57 -0.50 8.46
CA GLY A 50 -2.02 0.52 7.54
C GLY A 50 -3.27 0.11 6.79
N GLN A 51 -4.04 1.11 6.40
CA GLN A 51 -5.22 0.93 5.56
C GLN A 51 -5.47 2.17 4.74
N GLY A 52 -6.24 2.03 3.67
CA GLY A 52 -6.61 3.16 2.84
C GLY A 52 -7.11 2.77 1.47
N PHE A 53 -6.87 3.67 0.51
CA PHE A 53 -7.22 3.47 -0.88
C PHE A 53 -5.99 3.59 -1.79
N LEU A 54 -5.99 2.81 -2.86
CA LEU A 54 -5.08 2.95 -3.99
C LEU A 54 -5.91 3.49 -5.15
N ALA A 55 -5.54 4.66 -5.66
CA ALA A 55 -6.16 5.26 -6.83
C ALA A 55 -5.27 5.02 -8.05
N PHE A 56 -5.80 4.32 -9.04
CA PHE A 56 -5.13 4.03 -10.30
C PHE A 56 -5.68 4.94 -11.40
N ALA A 57 -4.78 5.60 -12.13
CA ALA A 57 -5.11 6.37 -13.33
C ALA A 57 -4.48 5.68 -14.54
N HIS A 58 -5.34 5.10 -15.40
CA HIS A 58 -4.91 4.42 -16.61
C HIS A 58 -4.75 5.42 -17.76
N SER A 59 -3.76 5.20 -18.63
CA SER A 59 -3.42 6.12 -19.72
C SER A 59 -4.56 6.33 -20.73
N SER A 60 -5.45 5.35 -20.89
CA SER A 60 -6.64 5.44 -21.74
C SER A 60 -7.84 6.16 -21.11
N GLY A 61 -7.68 6.79 -19.94
CA GLY A 61 -8.68 7.67 -19.33
C GLY A 61 -9.65 7.01 -18.34
N GLY A 62 -9.44 5.74 -17.96
CA GLY A 62 -10.15 5.09 -16.87
C GLY A 62 -9.48 5.29 -15.51
N LYS A 63 -10.26 5.20 -14.43
CA LYS A 63 -9.73 5.15 -13.07
C LYS A 63 -10.23 3.92 -12.34
N ALA A 64 -9.41 3.38 -11.45
CA ALA A 64 -9.82 2.34 -10.52
C ALA A 64 -9.43 2.72 -9.09
N TYR A 65 -10.23 2.29 -8.13
CA TYR A 65 -10.04 2.57 -6.72
C TYR A 65 -10.08 1.26 -5.98
N PHE A 66 -8.98 0.89 -5.33
CA PHE A 66 -8.91 -0.32 -4.52
C PHE A 66 -8.86 0.10 -3.06
N ARG A 67 -9.52 -0.66 -2.19
CA ARG A 67 -9.30 -0.58 -0.75
C ARG A 67 -8.20 -1.56 -0.37
N PHE A 68 -7.32 -1.17 0.54
CA PHE A 68 -6.29 -2.06 1.08
C PHE A 68 -6.19 -1.96 2.59
N ASN A 69 -5.62 -3.01 3.17
CA ASN A 69 -5.04 -3.01 4.51
C ASN A 69 -3.72 -3.79 4.49
N TRP A 70 -2.85 -3.54 5.46
CA TRP A 70 -1.63 -4.30 5.68
C TRP A 70 -1.22 -4.28 7.15
N THR A 71 -0.45 -5.28 7.52
CA THR A 71 0.21 -5.45 8.82
C THR A 71 1.69 -5.69 8.58
N GLY A 72 2.52 -5.05 9.38
CA GLY A 72 3.97 -5.12 9.38
C GLY A 72 4.49 -5.56 10.74
N ARG A 73 5.41 -6.53 10.75
CA ARG A 73 6.12 -6.97 11.96
C ARG A 73 7.60 -7.09 11.66
N GLY A 74 8.42 -6.63 12.60
CA GLY A 74 9.86 -6.87 12.60
C GLY A 74 10.13 -8.32 12.99
N VAL A 75 10.81 -9.06 12.12
CA VAL A 75 11.24 -10.42 12.34
C VAL A 75 12.76 -10.43 12.39
N VAL A 76 13.32 -10.94 13.49
CA VAL A 76 14.77 -11.10 13.63
C VAL A 76 15.17 -12.36 12.90
N ARG A 77 16.04 -12.22 11.91
CA ARG A 77 16.61 -13.34 11.15
C ARG A 77 17.67 -14.07 11.96
N ALA A 78 18.10 -15.23 11.48
CA ALA A 78 19.10 -16.05 12.15
C ALA A 78 20.47 -15.35 12.33
N ASP A 79 20.77 -14.36 11.49
CA ASP A 79 21.96 -13.51 11.55
C ASP A 79 21.82 -12.32 12.52
N GLY A 80 20.66 -12.17 13.17
CA GLY A 80 20.35 -11.07 14.08
C GLY A 80 19.79 -9.81 13.40
N GLU A 81 19.66 -9.80 12.07
CA GLU A 81 19.10 -8.65 11.36
C GLU A 81 17.58 -8.55 11.57
N LEU A 82 17.10 -7.36 11.95
CA LEU A 82 15.67 -7.06 12.02
C LEU A 82 15.14 -6.76 10.63
N GLN A 83 14.32 -7.65 10.09
CA GLN A 83 13.66 -7.46 8.80
C GLN A 83 12.18 -7.12 8.99
N PRO A 84 11.65 -6.06 8.37
CA PRO A 84 10.21 -5.85 8.30
C PRO A 84 9.57 -6.87 7.35
N VAL A 85 8.58 -7.60 7.83
CA VAL A 85 7.69 -8.44 7.02
C VAL A 85 6.33 -7.76 6.98
N MET A 86 5.90 -7.32 5.79
CA MET A 86 4.67 -6.56 5.59
C MET A 86 3.78 -7.21 4.55
N PHE A 87 2.54 -7.50 4.92
CA PHE A 87 1.57 -8.14 4.05
C PHE A 87 0.15 -7.71 4.39
N GLY A 88 -0.78 -7.95 3.49
CA GLY A 88 -2.16 -7.53 3.67
C GLY A 88 -3.09 -8.00 2.55
N ALA A 89 -4.22 -7.33 2.43
CA ALA A 89 -5.22 -7.61 1.43
C ALA A 89 -5.63 -6.36 0.67
N TRP A 90 -6.13 -6.57 -0.55
CA TRP A 90 -6.75 -5.54 -1.37
C TRP A 90 -8.04 -6.05 -1.99
N SER A 91 -8.94 -5.12 -2.30
CA SER A 91 -10.16 -5.39 -3.05
C SER A 91 -10.52 -4.18 -3.91
N VAL A 92 -11.07 -4.42 -5.10
CA VAL A 92 -11.62 -3.37 -5.93
C VAL A 92 -12.83 -2.77 -5.22
N HIS A 93 -12.83 -1.45 -5.06
CA HIS A 93 -13.97 -0.70 -4.57
C HIS A 93 -14.84 -0.20 -5.72
N SER A 94 -14.23 0.44 -6.72
CA SER A 94 -14.94 0.98 -7.89
C SER A 94 -14.00 1.28 -9.06
N GLY A 95 -14.58 1.50 -10.23
CA GLY A 95 -13.87 2.02 -11.39
C GLY A 95 -14.72 2.96 -12.24
N SER A 96 -14.09 3.58 -13.24
CA SER A 96 -14.74 4.51 -14.18
C SER A 96 -14.08 4.47 -15.56
N GLY A 97 -14.78 5.03 -16.56
CA GLY A 97 -14.31 5.04 -17.94
C GLY A 97 -14.13 3.60 -18.47
N CYS A 98 -12.97 3.32 -19.06
CA CYS A 98 -12.64 1.98 -19.55
C CYS A 98 -12.46 0.92 -18.45
N LEU A 99 -12.50 1.31 -17.17
CA LEU A 99 -12.40 0.42 -16.01
C LEU A 99 -13.72 0.35 -15.22
N ALA A 100 -14.85 0.76 -15.79
CA ALA A 100 -16.12 0.84 -15.07
C ALA A 100 -16.63 -0.52 -14.54
N ALA A 101 -16.27 -1.63 -15.20
CA ALA A 101 -16.67 -2.98 -14.82
C ALA A 101 -15.61 -3.72 -13.97
N ILE A 102 -14.54 -3.02 -13.57
CA ILE A 102 -13.41 -3.65 -12.85
C ILE A 102 -13.89 -4.29 -11.54
N ALA A 103 -13.42 -5.50 -11.28
CA ALA A 103 -13.67 -6.23 -10.05
C ALA A 103 -12.47 -7.11 -9.72
N GLY A 104 -12.24 -7.38 -8.44
CA GLY A 104 -11.08 -8.15 -8.02
C GLY A 104 -10.76 -8.04 -6.56
N ALA A 105 -9.94 -8.95 -6.08
CA ALA A 105 -9.41 -8.97 -4.74
C ALA A 105 -8.17 -9.87 -4.67
N GLY A 106 -7.41 -9.68 -3.60
CA GLY A 106 -6.24 -10.52 -3.36
C GLY A 106 -5.42 -10.05 -2.17
N THR A 107 -4.14 -10.39 -2.22
CA THR A 107 -3.14 -10.08 -1.21
C THR A 107 -2.12 -9.08 -1.73
N VAL A 108 -1.49 -8.38 -0.79
CA VAL A 108 -0.38 -7.49 -1.06
C VAL A 108 0.79 -7.85 -0.15
N ALA A 109 1.99 -7.89 -0.69
CA ALA A 109 3.23 -7.87 0.07
C ALA A 109 3.95 -6.55 -0.20
N ILE A 110 4.64 -6.01 0.80
CA ILE A 110 5.32 -4.71 0.68
C ILE A 110 6.79 -4.86 1.07
N GLY A 111 7.67 -4.60 0.11
CA GLY A 111 9.11 -4.47 0.32
C GLY A 111 9.52 -3.03 0.66
N ILE A 112 10.61 -2.90 1.43
CA ILE A 112 11.26 -1.60 1.71
C ILE A 112 12.69 -1.65 1.13
N PRO A 113 12.86 -1.42 -0.18
CA PRO A 113 14.19 -1.40 -0.78
C PRO A 113 15.05 -0.23 -0.25
N SER A 114 14.42 0.89 0.15
CA SER A 114 15.08 2.01 0.82
C SER A 114 14.10 2.79 1.70
N GLU A 115 14.58 3.77 2.48
CA GLU A 115 13.71 4.62 3.30
C GLU A 115 12.63 5.33 2.48
N GLN A 116 12.97 5.73 1.25
CA GLN A 116 12.14 6.55 0.37
C GLN A 116 11.30 5.73 -0.61
N GLU A 117 11.57 4.44 -0.73
CA GLU A 117 10.96 3.58 -1.73
C GLU A 117 10.19 2.43 -1.09
N ARG A 118 9.08 2.05 -1.72
CA ARG A 118 8.30 0.87 -1.34
C ARG A 118 8.02 0.08 -2.61
N ASP A 119 8.23 -1.23 -2.53
CA ASP A 119 7.86 -2.16 -3.59
C ASP A 119 6.56 -2.86 -3.20
N TRP A 120 5.46 -2.58 -3.89
CA TRP A 120 4.14 -3.14 -3.60
C TRP A 120 3.83 -4.27 -4.58
N GLN A 121 3.70 -5.48 -4.05
CA GLN A 121 3.52 -6.70 -4.83
C GLN A 121 2.09 -7.22 -4.65
N PHE A 122 1.26 -7.01 -5.66
CA PHE A 122 -0.14 -7.44 -5.65
C PHE A 122 -0.28 -8.83 -6.27
N THR A 123 -0.94 -9.74 -5.56
CA THR A 123 -1.34 -11.05 -6.05
C THR A 123 -2.85 -11.21 -5.88
N GLY A 124 -3.54 -11.84 -6.82
CA GLY A 124 -4.98 -12.06 -6.73
C GLY A 124 -5.66 -12.24 -8.08
N ALA A 125 -6.97 -12.05 -8.08
CA ALA A 125 -7.79 -12.08 -9.29
C ALA A 125 -8.30 -10.67 -9.60
N LEU A 126 -8.23 -10.29 -10.87
CA LEU A 126 -8.69 -9.00 -11.37
C LEU A 126 -9.36 -9.20 -12.74
N SER A 127 -10.60 -8.76 -12.87
CA SER A 127 -11.34 -8.65 -14.13
C SER A 127 -11.46 -7.19 -14.52
N LEU A 128 -11.29 -6.89 -15.81
CA LEU A 128 -11.45 -5.56 -16.39
C LEU A 128 -12.82 -5.39 -17.04
#